data_AF-A0A9N9C2J9-F1
#
_entry.id   AF-A0A9N9C2J9-F1
#
_cell.length_a   1.000
_cell.length_b   1.000
_cell.length_c   1.000
_cell.angle_alpha   90.00
_cell.angle_beta   90.00
_cell.angle_gamma   90.00
#
_symmetry.space_group_name_H-M   'P 1'
#
loop_
_entity.id
_entity.type
_entity.pdbx_description
1 polymer ?
#
loop_
_entity_poly.entity_id
_entity_poly.type
_entity_poly.pdbx_seq_one_letter_code
_entity_poly.pdbx_strand_id
1 'polypeptide(L)'
;ICDGLRPKISYAIPKSWKDLIEECWNENPKKRPNANQLGKQLKKIRRRGAKWIEKDIDESETGEVKTEVKRQSLHPDAIYTSRLIPYLSNTSTIHNDDLFTPS
;
A
#
# COMPACT_ATOMS: atom_id res chain seq x y z
N ILE A 1 9.89 -7.21 8.25
CA ILE A 1 9.48 -7.67 6.90
C ILE A 1 10.75 -8.13 6.22
N CYS A 2 10.91 -9.43 6.08
CA CYS A 2 12.11 -10.06 5.55
C CYS A 2 12.10 -10.02 4.01
N ASP A 3 13.25 -9.71 3.42
CA ASP A 3 13.62 -9.88 2.00
C ASP A 3 12.98 -8.99 0.93
N GLY A 4 12.22 -7.95 1.31
CA GLY A 4 11.78 -6.93 0.34
C GLY A 4 10.77 -7.41 -0.72
N LEU A 5 10.35 -8.68 -0.68
CA LEU A 5 9.38 -9.24 -1.61
C LEU A 5 8.05 -8.45 -1.58
N ARG A 6 7.50 -8.18 -2.77
CA ARG A 6 6.22 -7.51 -2.96
C ARG A 6 5.25 -8.44 -3.70
N PRO A 7 3.96 -8.46 -3.34
CA PRO A 7 2.97 -9.24 -4.07
C PRO A 7 2.90 -8.78 -5.53
N LYS A 8 2.79 -9.73 -6.46
CA LYS A 8 2.47 -9.41 -7.86
C LYS A 8 1.02 -8.97 -7.94
N ILE A 9 0.77 -7.87 -8.65
CA ILE A 9 -0.58 -7.42 -8.99
C ILE A 9 -1.09 -8.35 -10.09
N SER A 10 -1.94 -9.31 -9.73
CA SER A 10 -2.45 -10.34 -10.64
C SER A 10 -3.83 -10.05 -11.21
N TYR A 11 -4.40 -8.89 -10.88
CA TYR A 11 -5.76 -8.50 -11.30
C TYR A 11 -5.69 -7.42 -12.35
N ALA A 12 -6.64 -7.45 -13.29
CA ALA A 12 -6.88 -6.35 -14.22
C ALA A 12 -7.32 -5.11 -13.40
N ILE A 13 -6.35 -4.26 -13.09
CA ILE A 13 -6.58 -2.95 -12.49
C ILE A 13 -6.23 -1.88 -13.53
N PRO A 14 -6.87 -0.70 -13.48
CA PRO A 14 -6.53 0.38 -14.39
C PRO A 14 -5.06 0.75 -14.23
N LYS A 15 -4.38 1.05 -15.34
CA LYS A 15 -2.95 1.38 -15.37
C LYS A 15 -2.57 2.46 -14.36
N SER A 16 -3.40 3.50 -14.23
CA SER A 16 -3.22 4.58 -13.25
C SER A 16 -3.10 4.11 -11.80
N TRP A 17 -3.75 3.00 -11.43
CA TRP A 17 -3.62 2.40 -10.10
C TRP A 17 -2.38 1.53 -9.98
N LYS A 18 -2.04 0.76 -11.02
CA LYS A 18 -0.84 -0.08 -11.08
C LYS A 18 0.42 0.77 -10.89
N ASP A 19 0.53 1.83 -11.68
CA ASP A 19 1.66 2.77 -11.62
C ASP A 19 1.80 3.38 -10.22
N LEU A 20 0.67 3.76 -9.59
CA LEU A 20 0.66 4.36 -8.26
C LEU A 20 1.12 3.38 -7.18
N ILE A 21 0.65 2.13 -7.24
CA ILE A 21 1.04 1.08 -6.29
C ILE A 21 2.54 0.78 -6.43
N GLU A 22 3.05 0.68 -7.65
CA GLU A 22 4.49 0.47 -7.92
C GLU A 22 5.35 1.64 -7.43
N GLU A 23 4.90 2.89 -7.60
CA GLU A 23 5.57 4.08 -7.08
C GLU A 23 5.63 4.06 -5.55
N CYS A 24 4.53 3.71 -4.88
CA CYS A 24 4.47 3.57 -3.42
C CYS A 24 5.33 2.42 -2.90
N TRP A 25 5.47 1.33 -3.66
CA TRP A 25 6.24 0.15 -3.29
C TRP A 25 7.71 0.21 -3.68
N ASN A 26 8.16 1.31 -4.28
CA ASN A 26 9.53 1.45 -4.77
C ASN A 26 10.56 1.09 -3.67
N GLU A 27 11.55 0.27 -4.03
CA GLU A 27 12.62 -0.13 -3.12
C GLU A 27 13.40 1.09 -2.61
N ASN A 28 13.62 2.07 -3.49
CA ASN A 28 14.28 3.32 -3.14
C ASN A 28 13.28 4.26 -2.44
N PRO A 29 13.48 4.61 -1.16
CA PRO A 29 12.59 5.50 -0.43
C PRO A 29 12.45 6.89 -1.07
N LYS A 30 13.48 7.38 -1.76
CA LYS A 30 13.46 8.70 -2.43
C LYS A 30 12.53 8.74 -3.65
N LYS A 31 12.21 7.58 -4.22
CA LYS A 31 11.29 7.44 -5.34
C LYS A 31 9.84 7.27 -4.89
N ARG A 32 9.59 7.07 -3.59
CA ARG A 32 8.23 6.95 -3.07
C ARG A 32 7.58 8.33 -3.00
N PRO A 33 6.29 8.45 -3.33
CA PRO A 33 5.59 9.71 -3.22
C PRO A 33 5.37 10.05 -1.74
N ASN A 34 5.49 11.33 -1.41
CA ASN A 34 5.03 11.83 -0.12
C ASN A 34 3.49 11.81 -0.05
N ALA A 35 2.93 11.78 1.15
CA ALA A 35 1.49 11.76 1.41
C ALA A 35 0.71 12.85 0.66
N ASN A 36 1.29 14.06 0.53
CA ASN A 36 0.66 15.13 -0.23
C ASN A 36 0.61 14.85 -1.75
N GLN A 37 1.69 14.28 -2.31
CA GLN A 37 1.74 13.90 -3.73
C GLN A 37 0.76 12.76 -4.01
N LEU A 38 0.77 11.72 -3.17
CA LEU A 38 -0.17 10.61 -3.22
C LEU A 38 -1.62 11.09 -3.13
N GLY A 39 -1.92 12.00 -2.19
CA GLY A 39 -3.24 12.59 -2.05
C GLY A 39 -3.71 13.37 -3.29
N LYS A 40 -2.79 14.07 -3.98
CA LYS A 40 -3.10 14.75 -5.25
C LYS A 40 -3.36 13.75 -6.38
N GLN A 41 -2.57 12.67 -6.49
CA GLN A 41 -2.79 11.61 -7.48
C GLN A 41 -4.14 10.92 -7.27
N LEU A 42 -4.47 10.54 -6.03
CA LEU A 42 -5.76 9.94 -5.68
C LEU A 42 -6.93 10.88 -5.98
N LYS A 43 -6.82 12.17 -5.66
CA LYS A 43 -7.83 13.18 -6.02
C LYS A 43 -7.98 13.33 -7.53
N LYS A 44 -6.90 13.17 -8.32
CA LYS A 44 -6.94 13.21 -9.79
C LYS A 44 -7.68 11.98 -10.32
N ILE A 45 -7.34 10.79 -9.86
CA ILE A 45 -8.00 9.53 -10.22
C ILE A 45 -9.50 9.61 -9.89
N ARG A 46 -9.85 10.03 -8.67
CA ARG A 46 -11.25 10.20 -8.23
C ARG A 46 -12.05 11.15 -9.13
N ARG A 47 -11.44 12.27 -9.56
CA ARG A 47 -12.10 13.28 -10.40
C ARG A 47 -12.34 12.84 -11.84
N ARG A 48 -11.56 11.91 -12.37
CA ARG A 48 -11.72 11.42 -13.75
C ARG A 48 -12.97 10.55 -13.95
N GLY A 49 -13.53 9.99 -12.86
CA GLY A 49 -14.77 9.21 -12.89
C GLY A 49 -14.61 7.79 -13.47
N ALA A 50 -15.66 6.97 -13.30
CA ALA A 50 -15.66 5.54 -13.66
C ALA A 50 -15.42 5.28 -15.16
N LYS A 51 -15.89 6.17 -16.04
CA LYS A 51 -15.72 6.04 -17.50
C LYS A 51 -14.26 6.07 -17.96
N TRP A 52 -13.38 6.71 -17.19
CA TRP A 52 -11.95 6.79 -17.52
C TRP A 52 -11.20 5.55 -17.03
N ILE A 53 -11.68 4.94 -15.94
CA ILE A 53 -11.14 3.72 -15.35
C ILE A 53 -11.31 2.54 -16.31
N GLU A 54 -12.47 2.41 -16.97
CA GLU A 54 -12.73 1.36 -17.96
C GLU A 54 -11.79 1.44 -19.16
N LYS A 55 -11.49 2.65 -19.65
CA LYS A 55 -10.57 2.87 -20.78
C LYS A 55 -9.09 2.63 -20.42
N ASP A 56 -8.75 2.74 -19.15
CA ASP A 56 -7.40 2.55 -18.61
C ASP A 56 -7.10 1.07 -18.28
N ILE A 57 -8.10 0.20 -18.35
CA ILE A 57 -7.92 -1.25 -18.22
C ILE A 57 -7.47 -1.77 -19.58
N ASP A 58 -6.29 -2.40 -19.62
CA ASP A 58 -5.79 -3.04 -20.83
C ASP A 58 -6.58 -4.32 -21.07
N GLU A 59 -7.39 -4.35 -22.13
CA GLU A 59 -8.20 -5.51 -22.51
C GLU A 59 -7.36 -6.78 -22.73
N SER A 60 -6.06 -6.64 -23.03
CA SER A 60 -5.13 -7.78 -23.18
C SER A 60 -4.75 -8.45 -21.85
N GLU A 61 -4.91 -7.76 -20.72
CA GLU A 61 -4.71 -8.31 -19.37
C GLU A 61 -6.01 -8.96 -18.82
N THR A 62 -7.11 -8.93 -19.58
CA THR A 62 -8.39 -9.61 -19.27
C THR A 62 -8.30 -11.11 -19.57
N GLY A 63 -7.24 -11.77 -19.11
CA GLY A 63 -7.24 -13.23 -19.01
C GLY A 63 -8.37 -13.63 -18.05
N GLU A 64 -9.10 -14.70 -18.36
CA GLU A 64 -10.18 -15.25 -17.53
C GLU A 64 -9.84 -15.11 -16.05
N VAL A 65 -10.51 -14.17 -15.38
CA VAL A 65 -10.34 -13.95 -13.95
C VAL A 65 -10.95 -15.17 -13.29
N LYS A 66 -10.14 -16.21 -13.08
CA LYS A 66 -10.48 -17.30 -12.18
C LYS A 66 -10.59 -16.66 -10.81
N THR A 67 -11.82 -16.35 -10.40
CA THR A 67 -12.20 -15.91 -9.06
C THR A 67 -12.01 -17.04 -8.04
N GLU A 68 -10.94 -17.82 -8.16
CA GLU A 68 -10.40 -18.49 -7.00
C GLU A 68 -9.69 -17.42 -6.18
N VAL A 69 -10.49 -16.67 -5.41
CA VAL A 69 -10.03 -16.07 -4.16
C VAL A 69 -9.65 -17.25 -3.27
N LYS A 70 -8.48 -17.84 -3.54
CA LYS A 70 -7.87 -18.84 -2.70
C LYS A 70 -7.62 -18.11 -1.41
N ARG A 71 -8.52 -18.29 -0.44
CA ARG A 71 -8.39 -17.71 0.90
C ARG A 71 -6.99 -18.11 1.33
N GLN A 72 -6.08 -17.15 1.34
CA GLN A 72 -4.74 -17.43 1.84
C GLN A 72 -4.97 -17.85 3.28
N SER A 73 -4.65 -19.11 3.56
CA SER A 73 -4.72 -19.65 4.91
C SER A 73 -3.92 -18.70 5.78
N LEU A 74 -4.60 -18.04 6.71
CA LEU A 74 -3.95 -17.17 7.68
C LEU A 74 -2.90 -18.01 8.39
N HIS A 75 -1.71 -17.44 8.59
CA HIS A 75 -0.70 -18.13 9.40
C HIS A 75 -1.30 -18.41 10.78
N PRO A 76 -1.18 -19.62 11.33
CA PRO A 76 -1.80 -19.96 12.61
C PRO A 76 -1.41 -19.00 13.74
N ASP A 77 -0.21 -18.43 13.66
CA ASP A 77 0.33 -17.46 14.63
C ASP A 77 0.06 -15.99 14.28
N ALA A 78 -0.70 -15.70 13.22
CA ALA A 78 -1.00 -14.32 12.85
C ALA A 78 -2.04 -13.69 13.80
N ILE A 79 -1.70 -12.53 14.36
CA ILE A 79 -2.58 -11.74 15.24
C ILE A 79 -2.96 -10.46 14.51
N TYR A 80 -4.25 -10.31 14.16
CA TYR A 80 -4.78 -9.14 13.44
C TYR A 80 -5.50 -8.12 14.34
N THR A 81 -5.66 -8.45 15.62
CA THR A 81 -6.26 -7.56 16.62
C THR A 81 -5.18 -6.78 17.35
N SER A 82 -5.50 -5.57 17.81
CA SER A 82 -4.62 -4.81 18.69
C SER A 82 -4.33 -5.62 19.97
N ARG A 83 -3.06 -5.61 20.40
CA ARG A 83 -2.62 -6.13 21.71
C ARG A 83 -1.63 -5.15 22.32
N LEU A 84 -1.71 -4.97 23.62
CA LEU A 84 -0.74 -4.16 24.36
C LEU A 84 0.63 -4.84 24.30
N ILE A 85 1.64 -4.15 23.80
CA ILE A 85 3.01 -4.67 23.78
C ILE A 85 3.57 -4.49 25.20
N PRO A 86 3.95 -5.57 25.91
CA PRO A 86 4.32 -5.51 27.34
C PRO A 86 5.47 -4.56 27.67
N TYR A 87 6.34 -4.25 26.71
CA TYR A 87 7.46 -3.33 26.90
C TYR A 87 7.04 -1.85 26.87
N LEU A 88 5.91 -1.53 26.22
CA LEU A 88 5.41 -0.15 26.12
C LEU A 88 4.66 0.32 27.38
N SER A 89 4.32 -0.58 28.31
CA SER A 89 3.71 -0.19 29.60
C SER A 89 4.73 0.34 30.61
N ASN A 90 6.03 0.19 30.37
CA ASN A 90 7.09 0.52 31.33
C ASN A 90 7.81 1.83 31.00
N THR A 91 7.51 2.48 29.87
CA THR A 91 8.14 3.75 29.45
C THR A 91 7.20 4.95 29.60
N SER A 92 6.40 4.99 30.68
CA SER A 92 5.64 6.19 31.08
C SER A 92 6.54 7.36 31.53
N THR A 93 7.88 7.20 31.47
CA THR A 93 8.86 8.18 31.93
C THR A 93 10.16 8.03 31.17
N ILE A 94 10.18 8.37 29.88
CA ILE A 94 11.42 8.86 29.24
C ILE A 94 11.08 10.14 28.49
N HIS A 95 11.73 11.19 28.96
CA HIS A 95 11.73 12.60 28.55
C HIS A 95 11.29 12.89 27.11
N ASN A 96 10.37 13.85 26.99
CA ASN A 96 10.42 14.81 25.89
C ASN A 96 11.82 15.44 25.90
N ASP A 97 12.65 15.11 24.92
CA ASP A 97 13.74 15.92 24.38
C ASP A 97 14.52 15.06 23.38
N ASP A 98 14.01 14.93 22.16
CA ASP A 98 14.86 14.71 21.00
C ASP A 98 14.24 15.42 19.78
N LEU A 99 14.98 16.43 19.35
CA LEU A 99 14.63 17.46 18.39
C LEU A 99 14.39 16.85 17.00
N PHE A 100 13.15 16.96 16.52
CA PHE A 100 12.86 16.86 15.09
C PHE A 100 12.99 18.25 14.46
N THR A 101 14.20 18.63 14.08
CA THR A 101 14.42 19.80 13.21
C THR A 101 14.70 19.32 11.78
N PRO A 102 13.87 19.69 10.79
CA PRO A 102 14.19 19.46 9.39
C PRO A 102 15.16 20.56 8.89
N SER A 103 16.20 20.14 8.16
CA SER A 103 17.11 21.02 7.41
C SER A 103 16.44 21.66 6.20
#